data_AF-A0A932U8X9-F1
#
_entry.id   AF-A0A932U8X9-F1
#
_cell.length_a   1.000
_cell.length_b   1.000
_cell.length_c   1.000
_cell.angle_alpha   90.00
_cell.angle_beta   90.00
_cell.angle_gamma   90.00
#
_symmetry.space_group_name_H-M   'P 1'
#
loop_
_entity.id
_entity.type
_entity.pdbx_description
1 polymer ?
#
loop_
_entity_poly.entity_id
_entity_poly.type
_entity_poly.pdbx_seq_one_letter_code
_entity_poly.pdbx_strand_id
1 'polypeptide(L)'
;MQNAMSMKDMVVALVKQPAANRKAMMGERMQMFAEMDDEPRRQGMRAMIEALYALPEVDLRTMVETRTAILADLPDEARKKLMMTHMDLLKSSPEQQRMTEMQMVQQAVGKLPAAQKQKMMAMMQGMMPMNDGSMAGGSMTGGSMAGGGATGGSMTGSRPSQPARSIPAVAPAKAENTWAAWLTIVAGVWVLVSPFVLGATGVGIAHDVILGIVIGVLGLIGAFGRQAWANWLNLLAGVWLIIGSFILGYGGALRGSDIVIGIATAILAYIAVASSQRR
;
A
#
# COMPACT_ATOMS: atom_id res chain seq x y z
N MET A 1 18.35 -15.29 -9.25
CA MET A 1 17.59 -14.64 -8.16
C MET A 1 17.53 -13.16 -8.49
N GLN A 2 16.41 -12.65 -9.00
CA GLN A 2 16.26 -11.23 -9.31
C GLN A 2 16.06 -10.47 -7.99
N ASN A 3 16.93 -9.52 -7.69
CA ASN A 3 16.83 -8.66 -6.52
C ASN A 3 15.53 -7.85 -6.60
N ALA A 4 14.53 -8.25 -5.81
CA ALA A 4 13.35 -7.42 -5.60
C ALA A 4 13.83 -6.09 -5.00
N MET A 5 13.53 -4.98 -5.68
CA MET A 5 13.90 -3.65 -5.23
C MET A 5 13.26 -3.40 -3.86
N SER A 6 14.07 -3.11 -2.83
CA SER A 6 13.54 -2.87 -1.50
C SER A 6 12.70 -1.59 -1.48
N MET A 7 11.83 -1.43 -0.48
CA MET A 7 11.06 -0.19 -0.34
C MET A 7 11.97 1.04 -0.20
N LYS A 8 13.12 0.87 0.46
CA LYS A 8 14.15 1.90 0.54
C LYS A 8 14.69 2.28 -0.84
N ASP A 9 15.02 1.30 -1.67
CA ASP A 9 15.54 1.54 -3.02
C ASP A 9 14.51 2.26 -3.91
N MET A 10 13.22 1.91 -3.77
CA MET A 10 12.13 2.59 -4.47
C MET A 10 12.02 4.06 -4.04
N VAL A 11 12.12 4.35 -2.74
CA VAL A 11 12.07 5.72 -2.22
C VAL A 11 13.29 6.53 -2.68
N VAL A 12 14.48 5.93 -2.69
CA VAL A 12 15.70 6.57 -3.24
C VAL A 12 15.56 6.85 -4.73
N ALA A 13 15.00 5.92 -5.50
CA ALA A 13 14.74 6.12 -6.92
C ALA A 13 13.72 7.24 -7.16
N LEU A 14 12.71 7.34 -6.28
CA LEU A 14 11.66 8.35 -6.34
C LEU A 14 12.17 9.76 -6.06
N VAL A 15 13.09 9.93 -5.10
CA VAL A 15 13.74 11.23 -4.83
C VAL A 15 14.43 11.77 -6.07
N LYS A 16 15.13 10.90 -6.81
CA LYS A 16 15.90 11.25 -8.01
C LYS A 16 15.02 11.59 -9.22
N GLN A 17 13.71 11.36 -9.15
CA GLN A 17 12.81 11.72 -10.24
C GLN A 17 12.68 13.25 -10.37
N PRO A 18 12.41 13.76 -11.59
CA PRO A 18 11.99 15.14 -11.77
C PRO A 18 10.81 15.49 -10.89
N ALA A 19 10.73 16.75 -10.43
CA ALA A 19 9.74 17.18 -9.44
C ALA A 19 8.29 16.89 -9.88
N ALA A 20 7.97 17.06 -11.17
CA ALA A 20 6.66 16.74 -11.72
C ALA A 20 6.32 15.24 -11.60
N ASN A 21 7.24 14.36 -12.00
CA ASN A 21 7.07 12.91 -11.94
C ASN A 21 6.97 12.43 -10.49
N ARG A 22 7.84 12.95 -9.61
CA ARG A 22 7.82 12.65 -8.18
C ARG A 22 6.47 13.04 -7.57
N LYS A 23 5.96 14.22 -7.90
CA LYS A 23 4.64 14.69 -7.44
C LYS A 23 3.52 13.78 -7.92
N ALA A 24 3.51 13.39 -9.19
CA ALA A 24 2.51 12.50 -9.76
C ALA A 24 2.51 11.13 -9.07
N MET A 25 3.67 10.46 -9.01
CA MET A 25 3.80 9.13 -8.41
C MET A 25 3.45 9.12 -6.91
N MET A 26 3.88 10.14 -6.16
CA MET A 26 3.50 10.27 -4.75
C MET A 26 2.01 10.59 -4.60
N GLY A 27 1.45 11.43 -5.48
CA GLY A 27 0.03 11.79 -5.49
C GLY A 27 -0.88 10.58 -5.61
N GLU A 28 -0.61 9.73 -6.59
CA GLU A 28 -1.34 8.47 -6.79
C GLU A 28 -1.26 7.56 -5.57
N ARG A 29 -0.06 7.42 -4.96
CA ARG A 29 0.11 6.61 -3.75
C ARG A 29 -0.63 7.18 -2.54
N MET A 30 -0.67 8.49 -2.39
CA MET A 30 -1.40 9.14 -1.31
C MET A 30 -2.91 9.00 -1.48
N GLN A 31 -3.43 9.10 -2.70
CA GLN A 31 -4.84 8.81 -3.00
C GLN A 31 -5.20 7.36 -2.69
N MET A 32 -4.36 6.42 -3.13
CA MET A 32 -4.52 5.01 -2.79
C MET A 32 -4.58 4.79 -1.27
N PHE A 33 -3.69 5.43 -0.50
CA PHE A 33 -3.78 5.36 0.96
C PHE A 33 -5.07 5.97 1.50
N ALA A 34 -5.55 7.09 0.96
CA ALA A 34 -6.79 7.70 1.42
C ALA A 34 -8.01 6.76 1.22
N GLU A 35 -8.00 5.96 0.16
CA GLU A 35 -9.06 4.99 -0.15
C GLU A 35 -8.95 3.69 0.66
N MET A 36 -7.77 3.34 1.17
CA MET A 36 -7.57 2.15 1.99
C MET A 36 -8.31 2.19 3.33
N ASP A 37 -8.65 1.00 3.83
CA ASP A 37 -9.10 0.75 5.20
C ASP A 37 -8.01 1.13 6.23
N ASP A 38 -8.41 1.32 7.48
CA ASP A 38 -7.58 1.92 8.52
C ASP A 38 -6.30 1.15 8.85
N GLU A 39 -6.39 -0.17 9.01
CA GLU A 39 -5.23 -0.98 9.40
C GLU A 39 -4.22 -1.15 8.24
N PRO A 40 -4.64 -1.52 7.01
CA PRO A 40 -3.72 -1.57 5.87
C PRO A 40 -3.08 -0.22 5.56
N ARG A 41 -3.84 0.88 5.68
CA ARG A 41 -3.33 2.25 5.51
C ARG A 41 -2.25 2.57 6.53
N ARG A 42 -2.50 2.29 7.82
CA ARG A 42 -1.52 2.49 8.89
C ARG A 42 -0.24 1.68 8.64
N GLN A 43 -0.37 0.41 8.25
CA GLN A 43 0.78 -0.44 7.96
C GLN A 43 1.59 0.08 6.77
N GLY A 44 0.94 0.42 5.66
CA GLY A 44 1.61 0.92 4.46
C GLY A 44 2.28 2.28 4.67
N MET A 45 1.60 3.19 5.37
CA MET A 45 2.19 4.50 5.73
C MET A 45 3.37 4.36 6.70
N ARG A 46 3.32 3.43 7.66
CA ARG A 46 4.45 3.16 8.56
C ARG A 46 5.70 2.74 7.79
N ALA A 47 5.56 1.78 6.87
CA ALA A 47 6.68 1.32 6.04
C ALA A 47 7.26 2.44 5.17
N MET A 48 6.38 3.30 4.62
CA MET A 48 6.82 4.47 3.84
C MET A 48 7.57 5.49 4.71
N ILE A 49 7.07 5.81 5.91
CA ILE A 49 7.72 6.74 6.85
C ILE A 49 9.10 6.20 7.25
N GLU A 50 9.20 4.92 7.57
CA GLU A 50 10.47 4.27 7.90
C GLU A 50 11.48 4.38 6.74
N ALA A 51 11.04 4.11 5.50
CA ALA A 51 11.88 4.25 4.33
C ALA A 51 12.32 5.70 4.07
N LEU A 52 11.47 6.69 4.37
CA LEU A 52 11.81 8.11 4.24
C LEU A 52 12.90 8.53 5.24
N TYR A 53 12.82 8.09 6.50
CA TYR A 53 13.83 8.40 7.51
C TYR A 53 15.17 7.69 7.27
N ALA A 54 15.23 6.70 6.38
CA ALA A 54 16.47 6.08 5.96
C ALA A 54 17.23 6.90 4.88
N LEU A 55 16.66 8.01 4.42
CA LEU A 55 17.27 8.90 3.43
C LEU A 55 18.24 9.91 4.08
N PRO A 56 19.21 10.45 3.32
CA PRO A 56 19.92 11.67 3.70
C PRO A 56 18.95 12.83 3.97
N GLU A 57 19.32 13.74 4.87
CA GLU A 57 18.43 14.84 5.30
C GLU A 57 17.93 15.72 4.14
N VAL A 58 18.80 16.00 3.16
CA VAL A 58 18.47 16.78 1.96
C VAL A 58 17.37 16.11 1.13
N ASP A 59 17.45 14.78 1.00
CA ASP A 59 16.49 13.97 0.25
C ASP A 59 15.17 13.84 1.02
N LEU A 60 15.24 13.62 2.33
CA LEU A 60 14.07 13.59 3.22
C LEU A 60 13.29 14.92 3.14
N ARG A 61 13.98 16.06 3.21
CA ARG A 61 13.37 17.39 3.07
C ARG A 61 12.63 17.54 1.75
N THR A 62 13.25 17.11 0.65
CA THR A 62 12.63 17.11 -0.68
C THR A 62 11.34 16.29 -0.73
N MET A 63 11.32 15.13 -0.06
CA MET A 63 10.14 14.29 0.03
C MET A 63 9.04 14.90 0.90
N VAL A 64 9.40 15.50 2.04
CA VAL A 64 8.44 16.19 2.93
C VAL A 64 7.80 17.39 2.22
N GLU A 65 8.58 18.18 1.48
CA GLU A 65 8.07 19.28 0.65
C GLU A 65 7.08 18.77 -0.41
N THR A 66 7.45 17.71 -1.13
CA THR A 66 6.60 17.13 -2.16
C THR A 66 5.29 16.58 -1.56
N ARG A 67 5.37 15.82 -0.46
CA ARG A 67 4.20 15.28 0.27
C ARG A 67 3.29 16.40 0.78
N THR A 68 3.86 17.48 1.29
CA THR A 68 3.10 18.62 1.83
C THR A 68 2.35 19.37 0.73
N ALA A 69 2.98 19.58 -0.43
CA ALA A 69 2.32 20.16 -1.60
C ALA A 69 1.17 19.29 -2.11
N ILE A 70 1.36 17.97 -2.17
CA ILE A 70 0.30 17.04 -2.57
C ILE A 70 -0.86 17.08 -1.57
N LEU A 71 -0.59 17.01 -0.27
CA LEU A 71 -1.62 17.08 0.77
C LEU A 71 -2.48 18.31 0.61
N ALA A 72 -1.88 19.48 0.33
CA ALA A 72 -2.59 20.73 0.14
C ALA A 72 -3.52 20.73 -1.09
N ASP A 73 -3.26 19.89 -2.09
CA ASP A 73 -4.08 19.74 -3.30
C ASP A 73 -5.19 18.69 -3.14
N LEU A 74 -5.10 17.78 -2.16
CA LEU A 74 -6.09 16.72 -1.94
C LEU A 74 -7.43 17.25 -1.42
N PRO A 75 -8.56 16.55 -1.65
CA PRO A 75 -9.83 16.83 -0.99
C PRO A 75 -9.71 16.79 0.54
N ASP A 76 -10.50 17.60 1.24
CA ASP A 76 -10.35 17.80 2.70
C ASP A 76 -10.55 16.50 3.50
N GLU A 77 -11.49 15.64 3.11
CA GLU A 77 -11.72 14.31 3.71
C GLU A 77 -10.48 13.42 3.61
N ALA A 78 -9.95 13.25 2.40
CA ALA A 78 -8.74 12.45 2.15
C ALA A 78 -7.52 13.02 2.90
N ARG A 79 -7.34 14.34 2.86
CA ARG A 79 -6.27 15.05 3.57
C ARG A 79 -6.34 14.80 5.06
N LYS A 80 -7.52 14.98 5.67
CA LYS A 80 -7.76 14.76 7.11
C LYS A 80 -7.45 13.31 7.50
N LYS A 81 -7.94 12.33 6.72
CA LYS A 81 -7.70 10.89 6.97
C LYS A 81 -6.21 10.55 6.97
N LEU A 82 -5.47 11.02 5.97
CA LEU A 82 -4.02 10.81 5.87
C LEU A 82 -3.25 11.51 6.99
N MET A 83 -3.61 12.76 7.31
CA MET A 83 -2.94 13.52 8.36
C MET A 83 -3.17 12.90 9.74
N MET A 84 -4.38 12.45 10.07
CA MET A 84 -4.64 11.74 11.32
C MET A 84 -3.80 10.47 11.44
N THR A 85 -3.74 9.69 10.35
CA THR A 85 -2.92 8.47 10.30
C THR A 85 -1.43 8.79 10.49
N HIS A 86 -0.93 9.83 9.83
CA HIS A 86 0.46 10.26 9.96
C HIS A 86 0.78 10.76 11.38
N MET A 87 -0.11 11.56 11.99
CA MET A 87 0.06 12.06 13.36
C MET A 87 0.08 10.91 14.37
N ASP A 88 -0.80 9.92 14.22
CA ASP A 88 -0.82 8.75 15.09
C ASP A 88 0.50 7.96 15.00
N LEU A 89 1.01 7.74 13.79
CA LEU A 89 2.31 7.10 13.58
C LEU A 89 3.46 7.93 14.17
N LEU A 90 3.43 9.26 14.03
CA LEU A 90 4.44 10.14 14.61
C LEU A 90 4.44 10.09 16.14
N LYS A 91 3.29 9.99 16.81
CA LYS A 91 3.24 9.88 18.28
C LYS A 91 4.05 8.70 18.80
N SER A 92 4.09 7.60 18.05
CA SER A 92 4.90 6.41 18.37
C SER A 92 6.38 6.55 18.03
N SER A 93 6.78 7.60 17.31
CA SER A 93 8.16 7.85 16.90
C SER A 93 8.97 8.54 18.01
N PRO A 94 10.31 8.38 18.06
CA PRO A 94 11.19 9.11 18.96
C PRO A 94 10.99 10.63 18.89
N GLU A 95 11.11 11.31 20.04
CA GLU A 95 10.86 12.75 20.14
C GLU A 95 11.67 13.58 19.15
N GLN A 96 12.95 13.24 18.97
CA GLN A 96 13.82 13.91 18.00
C GLN A 96 13.30 13.80 16.57
N GLN A 97 12.79 12.63 16.16
CA GLN A 97 12.21 12.45 14.84
C GLN A 97 10.92 13.26 14.68
N ARG A 98 10.04 13.28 15.69
CA ARG A 98 8.82 14.11 15.67
C ARG A 98 9.13 15.59 15.50
N MET A 99 10.12 16.10 16.25
CA MET A 99 10.53 17.50 16.17
C MET A 99 11.11 17.84 14.80
N THR A 100 11.95 16.95 14.24
CA THR A 100 12.52 17.10 12.90
C THR A 100 11.41 17.14 11.84
N GLU A 101 10.45 16.21 11.90
CA GLU A 101 9.31 16.19 10.97
C GLU A 101 8.47 17.46 11.07
N MET A 102 8.15 17.90 12.29
CA MET A 102 7.37 19.13 12.48
C MET A 102 8.09 20.35 11.91
N GLN A 103 9.40 20.48 12.12
CA GLN A 103 10.18 21.58 11.54
C GLN A 103 10.17 21.55 10.01
N MET A 104 10.40 20.38 9.40
CA MET A 104 10.38 20.23 7.94
C MET A 104 8.98 20.50 7.37
N VAL A 105 7.92 20.01 8.02
CA VAL A 105 6.53 20.26 7.60
C VAL A 105 6.20 21.75 7.71
N GLN A 106 6.59 22.44 8.78
CA GLN A 106 6.39 23.89 8.92
C GLN A 106 7.10 24.67 7.80
N GLN A 107 8.35 24.31 7.49
CA GLN A 107 9.09 24.92 6.37
C GLN A 107 8.40 24.65 5.03
N ALA A 108 7.96 23.42 4.79
CA ALA A 108 7.26 23.02 3.57
C ALA A 108 5.92 23.77 3.41
N VAL A 109 5.12 23.88 4.48
CA VAL A 109 3.89 24.68 4.50
C VAL A 109 4.17 26.15 4.24
N GLY A 110 5.31 26.67 4.73
CA GLY A 110 5.77 28.03 4.48
C GLY A 110 6.01 28.35 3.01
N LYS A 111 6.33 27.33 2.19
CA LYS A 111 6.57 27.44 0.74
C LYS A 111 5.31 27.32 -0.11
N LEU A 112 4.15 26.98 0.49
CA LEU A 112 2.89 26.83 -0.25
C LEU A 112 2.30 28.20 -0.66
N PRO A 113 1.50 28.25 -1.74
CA PRO A 113 0.65 29.40 -2.06
C PRO A 113 -0.23 29.81 -0.88
N ALA A 114 -0.50 31.12 -0.73
CA ALA A 114 -1.18 31.69 0.43
C ALA A 114 -2.51 30.99 0.77
N ALA A 115 -3.35 30.72 -0.23
CA ALA A 115 -4.63 30.03 -0.05
C ALA A 115 -4.47 28.60 0.49
N GLN A 116 -3.46 27.87 0.00
CA GLN A 116 -3.17 26.50 0.45
C GLN A 116 -2.58 26.48 1.86
N LYS A 117 -1.65 27.40 2.14
CA LYS A 117 -1.05 27.61 3.46
C LYS A 117 -2.13 27.90 4.51
N GLN A 118 -3.09 28.77 4.21
CA GLN A 118 -4.19 29.09 5.12
C GLN A 118 -5.06 27.86 5.43
N LYS A 119 -5.41 27.06 4.41
CA LYS A 119 -6.15 25.81 4.59
C LYS A 119 -5.40 24.81 5.48
N MET A 120 -4.09 24.63 5.24
CA MET A 120 -3.24 23.75 6.04
C MET A 120 -3.15 24.20 7.50
N MET A 121 -2.98 25.52 7.73
CA MET A 121 -2.92 26.08 9.09
C MET A 121 -4.23 25.92 9.85
N ALA A 122 -5.38 26.18 9.21
CA ALA A 122 -6.69 26.00 9.83
C ALA A 122 -6.91 24.53 10.25
N MET A 123 -6.50 23.58 9.41
CA MET A 123 -6.58 22.16 9.72
C MET A 123 -5.68 21.77 10.89
N MET A 124 -4.43 22.27 10.93
CA MET A 124 -3.51 21.99 12.04
C MET A 124 -4.03 22.53 13.37
N GLN A 125 -4.65 23.72 13.39
CA GLN A 125 -5.28 24.28 14.58
C GLN A 125 -6.42 23.39 15.09
N GLY A 126 -7.23 22.83 14.20
CA GLY A 126 -8.31 21.91 14.57
C GLY A 126 -7.85 20.51 15.02
N MET A 127 -6.58 20.13 14.75
CA MET A 127 -6.03 18.83 15.13
C MET A 127 -5.16 18.88 16.38
N MET A 128 -4.67 20.05 16.79
CA MET A 128 -4.03 20.16 18.09
C MET A 128 -5.09 19.84 19.13
N PRO A 129 -4.85 18.86 20.04
CA PRO A 129 -5.75 18.68 21.17
C PRO A 129 -5.84 20.05 21.83
N MET A 130 -7.05 20.61 21.91
CA MET A 130 -7.26 21.71 22.83
C MET A 130 -6.76 21.16 24.15
N ASN A 131 -5.65 21.71 24.62
CA ASN A 131 -5.23 21.50 25.98
C ASN A 131 -6.30 22.23 26.77
N ASP A 132 -7.44 21.56 26.97
CA ASP A 132 -8.60 22.08 27.65
C ASP A 132 -8.05 22.58 28.96
N GLY A 133 -8.02 23.91 29.08
CA GLY A 133 -7.49 24.65 30.20
C GLY A 133 -8.38 24.45 31.42
N SER A 134 -8.55 23.20 31.85
CA SER A 134 -8.87 22.75 33.21
C SER A 134 -7.69 23.07 34.13
N MET A 135 -7.26 24.33 34.09
CA MET A 135 -6.68 25.08 35.18
C MET A 135 -7.77 26.06 35.62
N ALA A 136 -8.97 25.54 35.92
CA ALA A 136 -10.06 26.34 36.48
C ALA A 136 -9.91 26.38 38.00
N GLY A 137 -9.35 27.48 38.49
CA GLY A 137 -9.86 28.21 39.65
C GLY A 137 -9.97 27.49 41.00
N GLY A 138 -8.96 27.71 41.85
CA GLY A 138 -9.11 28.22 43.22
C GLY A 138 -10.17 27.61 44.16
N SER A 139 -9.67 26.87 45.15
CA SER A 139 -10.21 26.89 46.51
C SER A 139 -9.04 26.83 47.49
N MET A 140 -8.50 28.01 47.81
CA MET A 140 -7.70 28.21 49.02
C MET A 140 -8.69 28.33 50.19
N THR A 141 -9.00 27.22 50.85
CA THR A 141 -9.58 27.24 52.19
C THR A 141 -8.53 26.76 53.16
N GLY A 142 -8.06 27.69 53.99
CA GLY A 142 -7.08 27.46 55.03
C GLY A 142 -7.55 26.43 56.06
N GLY A 143 -6.60 25.62 56.51
CA GLY A 143 -6.75 24.67 57.60
C GLY A 143 -5.39 24.45 58.26
N SER A 144 -5.22 25.10 59.41
CA SER A 144 -4.08 25.04 60.32
C SER A 144 -3.92 23.66 60.98
N MET A 145 -2.76 23.49 61.64
CA MET A 145 -2.34 22.45 62.60
C MET A 145 -1.55 21.28 61.99
N ALA A 146 -0.21 21.28 62.13
CA ALA A 146 0.58 20.93 63.32
C ALA A 146 0.68 19.41 63.57
N GLY A 147 1.91 18.88 63.54
CA GLY A 147 2.23 17.59 64.13
C GLY A 147 3.27 16.77 63.39
N GLY A 148 4.47 16.69 63.97
CA GLY A 148 5.15 15.40 64.16
C GLY A 148 6.07 14.87 63.06
N GLY A 149 7.37 14.97 63.31
CA GLY A 149 8.18 13.78 63.60
C GLY A 149 8.58 12.84 62.47
N ALA A 150 9.86 12.96 62.10
CA ALA A 150 10.86 11.88 62.01
C ALA A 150 10.76 10.80 60.90
N THR A 151 11.98 10.36 60.52
CA THR A 151 12.38 9.20 59.70
C THR A 151 12.29 9.46 58.19
N GLY A 152 13.39 9.45 57.42
CA GLY A 152 14.55 8.56 57.48
C GLY A 152 14.27 7.37 56.56
N GLY A 153 14.56 7.49 55.26
CA GLY A 153 14.26 6.43 54.30
C GLY A 153 14.76 6.73 52.89
N SER A 154 16.04 6.50 52.67
CA SER A 154 16.65 6.34 51.35
C SER A 154 15.99 5.17 50.60
N MET A 155 15.20 5.43 49.56
CA MET A 155 14.78 4.40 48.60
C MET A 155 15.56 4.56 47.30
N THR A 156 16.72 3.90 47.27
CA THR A 156 17.40 3.46 46.05
C THR A 156 16.53 2.41 45.36
N GLY A 157 15.65 2.87 44.47
CA GLY A 157 14.85 2.02 43.60
C GLY A 157 15.67 1.49 42.43
N SER A 158 16.37 0.38 42.65
CA SER A 158 16.99 -0.43 41.60
C SER A 158 15.90 -1.03 40.71
N ARG A 159 15.60 -0.36 39.59
CA ARG A 159 14.74 -0.91 38.53
C ARG A 159 15.38 -2.21 38.01
N PRO A 160 14.71 -3.37 38.07
CA PRO A 160 15.23 -4.57 37.43
C PRO A 160 15.29 -4.34 35.91
N SER A 161 16.50 -4.43 35.37
CA SER A 161 16.78 -4.45 33.93
C SER A 161 15.97 -5.57 33.28
N GLN A 162 14.90 -5.20 32.57
CA GLN A 162 14.14 -6.14 31.73
C GLN A 162 15.11 -6.75 30.71
N PRO A 163 15.19 -8.09 30.61
CA PRO A 163 15.99 -8.72 29.56
C PRO A 163 15.44 -8.27 28.21
N ALA A 164 16.33 -7.83 27.33
CA ALA A 164 16.02 -7.37 25.98
C ALA A 164 15.06 -8.36 25.30
N ARG A 165 13.82 -7.92 25.01
CA ARG A 165 12.93 -8.68 24.14
C ARG A 165 13.64 -8.85 22.81
N SER A 166 14.01 -10.08 22.49
CA SER A 166 14.39 -10.46 21.14
C SER A 166 13.24 -10.09 20.22
N ILE A 167 13.47 -9.09 19.36
CA ILE A 167 12.54 -8.72 18.30
C ILE A 167 12.41 -9.97 17.42
N PRO A 168 11.21 -10.56 17.27
CA PRO A 168 11.04 -11.69 16.37
C PRO A 168 11.45 -11.23 14.98
N ALA A 169 12.38 -11.94 14.34
CA ALA A 169 12.79 -11.68 12.98
C ALA A 169 11.52 -11.63 12.11
N VAL A 170 11.21 -10.46 11.56
CA VAL A 170 10.10 -10.27 10.65
C VAL A 170 10.39 -11.15 9.43
N ALA A 171 9.69 -12.28 9.34
CA ALA A 171 9.81 -13.18 8.21
C ALA A 171 9.55 -12.38 6.92
N PRO A 172 10.38 -12.55 5.86
CA PRO A 172 10.22 -11.78 4.64
C PRO A 172 8.82 -11.98 4.08
N ALA A 173 8.15 -10.86 3.77
CA ALA A 173 6.85 -10.86 3.10
C ALA A 173 6.95 -11.72 1.84
N LYS A 174 6.22 -12.84 1.85
CA LYS A 174 6.20 -13.84 0.79
C LYS A 174 5.86 -13.16 -0.54
N ALA A 175 6.79 -13.22 -1.49
CA ALA A 175 6.66 -12.65 -2.83
C ALA A 175 5.29 -13.00 -3.43
N GLU A 176 4.48 -11.98 -3.67
CA GLU A 176 3.07 -12.11 -3.98
C GLU A 176 2.88 -12.37 -5.48
N ASN A 177 2.77 -13.65 -5.85
CA ASN A 177 2.15 -14.27 -7.05
C ASN A 177 2.23 -13.54 -8.42
N THR A 178 3.18 -12.63 -8.63
CA THR A 178 3.30 -11.82 -9.87
C THR A 178 3.57 -12.71 -11.09
N TRP A 179 4.25 -13.82 -10.88
CA TRP A 179 4.56 -14.82 -11.92
C TRP A 179 3.30 -15.49 -12.49
N ALA A 180 2.24 -15.68 -11.68
CA ALA A 180 1.00 -16.31 -12.13
C ALA A 180 0.23 -15.40 -13.09
N ALA A 181 0.21 -14.09 -12.84
CA ALA A 181 -0.42 -13.11 -13.73
C ALA A 181 0.30 -13.06 -15.11
N TRP A 182 1.64 -13.08 -15.10
CA TRP A 182 2.42 -13.14 -16.33
C TRP A 182 2.16 -14.43 -17.13
N LEU A 183 2.02 -15.59 -16.48
CA LEU A 183 1.68 -16.83 -17.16
C LEU A 183 0.27 -16.79 -17.77
N THR A 184 -0.70 -16.18 -17.11
CA THR A 184 -2.06 -16.01 -17.67
C THR A 184 -2.05 -15.14 -18.92
N ILE A 185 -1.23 -14.08 -18.94
CA ILE A 185 -1.06 -13.22 -20.12
C ILE A 185 -0.43 -14.02 -21.27
N VAL A 186 0.66 -14.76 -20.99
CA VAL A 186 1.32 -15.61 -22.01
C VAL A 186 0.37 -16.68 -22.55
N ALA A 187 -0.45 -17.30 -21.68
CA ALA A 187 -1.46 -18.26 -22.08
C ALA A 187 -2.51 -17.60 -23.01
N GLY A 188 -3.03 -16.42 -22.67
CA GLY A 188 -3.97 -15.68 -23.51
C GLY A 188 -3.39 -15.31 -24.88
N VAL A 189 -2.14 -14.85 -24.92
CA VAL A 189 -1.43 -14.53 -26.17
C VAL A 189 -1.22 -15.78 -27.02
N TRP A 190 -0.88 -16.92 -26.42
CA TRP A 190 -0.70 -18.17 -27.14
C TRP A 190 -2.02 -18.70 -27.73
N VAL A 191 -3.13 -18.63 -26.99
CA VAL A 191 -4.48 -19.00 -27.52
C VAL A 191 -4.87 -18.12 -28.72
N LEU A 192 -4.50 -16.84 -28.70
CA LEU A 192 -4.77 -15.94 -29.82
C LEU A 192 -4.00 -16.36 -31.10
N VAL A 193 -2.78 -16.88 -30.92
CA VAL A 193 -1.85 -17.19 -32.02
C VAL A 193 -1.94 -18.65 -32.48
N SER A 194 -2.42 -19.56 -31.62
CA SER A 194 -2.52 -21.01 -31.90
C SER A 194 -3.32 -21.36 -33.17
N PRO A 195 -4.48 -20.76 -33.50
CA PRO A 195 -5.20 -21.13 -34.72
C PRO A 195 -4.41 -20.82 -36.00
N PHE A 196 -3.58 -19.77 -35.98
CA PHE A 196 -2.75 -19.39 -37.13
C PHE A 196 -1.51 -20.29 -37.27
N VAL A 197 -0.94 -20.75 -36.15
CA VAL A 197 0.21 -21.66 -36.15
C VAL A 197 -0.20 -23.08 -36.52
N LEU A 198 -1.38 -23.53 -36.08
CA LEU A 198 -1.87 -24.89 -36.28
C LEU A 198 -2.72 -25.06 -37.55
N GLY A 199 -2.88 -23.98 -38.34
CA GLY A 199 -3.62 -24.04 -39.61
C GLY A 199 -5.11 -24.31 -39.42
N ALA A 200 -5.71 -23.79 -38.35
CA ALA A 200 -7.15 -23.89 -38.13
C ALA A 200 -7.91 -23.21 -39.27
N THR A 201 -9.01 -23.80 -39.73
CA THR A 201 -9.88 -23.22 -40.76
C THR A 201 -11.34 -23.28 -40.33
N GLY A 202 -12.12 -22.24 -40.65
CA GLY A 202 -13.56 -22.21 -40.39
C GLY A 202 -13.92 -21.70 -38.99
N VAL A 203 -14.99 -22.25 -38.41
CA VAL A 203 -15.65 -21.73 -37.19
C VAL A 203 -14.74 -21.82 -35.94
N GLY A 204 -13.72 -22.68 -35.95
CA GLY A 204 -12.72 -22.77 -34.88
C GLY A 204 -11.85 -21.53 -34.71
N ILE A 205 -11.49 -20.83 -35.79
CA ILE A 205 -10.65 -19.61 -35.72
C ILE A 205 -11.39 -18.51 -34.96
N ALA A 206 -12.67 -18.28 -35.27
CA ALA A 206 -13.44 -17.21 -34.66
C ALA A 206 -13.62 -17.44 -33.15
N HIS A 207 -13.78 -18.70 -32.73
CA HIS A 207 -13.89 -19.07 -31.33
C HIS A 207 -12.59 -18.81 -30.56
N ASP A 208 -11.45 -19.27 -31.09
CA ASP A 208 -10.15 -19.17 -30.45
C ASP A 208 -9.66 -17.73 -30.37
N VAL A 209 -9.91 -16.92 -31.41
CA VAL A 209 -9.57 -15.49 -31.40
C VAL A 209 -10.41 -14.73 -30.36
N ILE A 210 -11.71 -14.98 -30.27
CA ILE A 210 -12.58 -14.32 -29.29
C ILE A 210 -12.18 -14.70 -27.86
N LEU A 211 -11.95 -15.99 -27.59
CA LEU A 211 -11.53 -16.44 -26.25
C LEU A 211 -10.12 -15.99 -25.90
N GLY A 212 -9.19 -15.99 -26.86
CA GLY A 212 -7.84 -15.47 -26.67
C GLY A 212 -7.84 -13.98 -26.29
N ILE A 213 -8.67 -13.16 -26.94
CA ILE A 213 -8.85 -11.74 -26.59
C ILE A 213 -9.45 -11.60 -25.18
N VAL A 214 -10.51 -12.35 -24.87
CA VAL A 214 -11.17 -12.27 -23.56
C VAL A 214 -10.21 -12.65 -22.43
N ILE A 215 -9.47 -13.76 -22.58
CA ILE A 215 -8.49 -14.24 -21.59
C ILE A 215 -7.31 -13.26 -21.49
N GLY A 216 -6.81 -12.77 -22.63
CA GLY A 216 -5.71 -11.79 -22.66
C GLY A 216 -6.08 -10.48 -21.94
N VAL A 217 -7.27 -9.93 -22.21
CA VAL A 217 -7.77 -8.71 -21.57
C VAL A 217 -8.05 -8.92 -20.09
N LEU A 218 -8.67 -10.04 -19.69
CA LEU A 218 -8.92 -10.35 -18.28
C LEU A 218 -7.62 -10.63 -17.51
N GLY A 219 -6.62 -11.25 -18.13
CA GLY A 219 -5.27 -11.40 -17.59
C GLY A 219 -4.58 -10.06 -17.37
N LEU A 220 -4.73 -9.12 -18.32
CA LEU A 220 -4.21 -7.76 -18.19
C LEU A 220 -4.88 -7.01 -17.03
N ILE A 221 -6.21 -7.05 -16.95
CA ILE A 221 -6.97 -6.41 -15.85
C ILE A 221 -6.56 -6.98 -14.50
N GLY A 222 -6.39 -8.31 -14.39
CA GLY A 222 -5.90 -8.95 -13.16
C GLY A 222 -4.44 -8.61 -12.81
N ALA A 223 -3.61 -8.29 -13.80
CA ALA A 223 -2.23 -7.85 -13.57
C ALA A 223 -2.15 -6.40 -13.04
N PHE A 224 -3.10 -5.53 -13.41
CA PHE A 224 -3.13 -4.12 -13.01
C PHE A 224 -4.05 -3.81 -11.83
N GLY A 225 -4.94 -4.74 -11.43
CA GLY A 225 -5.84 -4.55 -10.29
C GLY A 225 -6.09 -5.86 -9.53
N ARG A 226 -5.96 -5.83 -8.20
CA ARG A 226 -6.18 -6.98 -7.30
C ARG A 226 -7.68 -7.25 -7.12
N GLN A 227 -8.37 -7.53 -8.22
CA GLN A 227 -9.82 -7.69 -8.27
C GLN A 227 -10.20 -9.17 -8.31
N ALA A 228 -10.74 -9.68 -7.20
CA ALA A 228 -11.14 -11.08 -7.06
C ALA A 228 -12.13 -11.56 -8.14
N TRP A 229 -12.97 -10.65 -8.65
CA TRP A 229 -13.91 -10.96 -9.73
C TRP A 229 -13.22 -11.29 -11.07
N ALA A 230 -12.07 -10.67 -11.38
CA ALA A 230 -11.33 -10.94 -12.61
C ALA A 230 -10.72 -12.35 -12.61
N ASN A 231 -10.27 -12.83 -11.45
CA ASN A 231 -9.76 -14.19 -11.29
C ASN A 231 -10.87 -15.25 -11.45
N TRP A 232 -12.08 -14.95 -10.96
CA TRP A 232 -13.25 -15.82 -11.18
C TRP A 232 -13.63 -15.91 -12.66
N LEU A 233 -13.58 -14.80 -13.40
CA LEU A 233 -13.83 -14.83 -14.85
C LEU A 233 -12.74 -15.58 -15.62
N ASN A 234 -11.46 -15.46 -15.23
CA ASN A 234 -10.38 -16.24 -15.84
C ASN A 234 -10.55 -17.75 -15.58
N LEU A 235 -11.02 -18.14 -14.39
CA LEU A 235 -11.34 -19.53 -14.08
C LEU A 235 -12.49 -20.03 -14.96
N LEU A 236 -13.56 -19.24 -15.09
CA LEU A 236 -14.69 -19.57 -15.95
C LEU A 236 -14.28 -19.69 -17.42
N ALA A 237 -13.42 -18.81 -17.91
CA ALA A 237 -12.89 -18.83 -19.27
C ALA A 237 -12.01 -20.07 -19.53
N GLY A 238 -11.16 -20.46 -18.58
CA GLY A 238 -10.35 -21.68 -18.66
C GLY A 238 -11.21 -22.95 -18.68
N VAL A 239 -12.25 -23.02 -17.84
CA VAL A 239 -13.22 -24.13 -17.82
C VAL A 239 -14.01 -24.17 -19.12
N TRP A 240 -14.40 -23.01 -19.64
CA TRP A 240 -15.13 -22.90 -20.90
C TRP A 240 -14.29 -23.33 -22.11
N LEU A 241 -12.98 -23.06 -22.15
CA LEU A 241 -12.09 -23.57 -23.20
C LEU A 241 -12.11 -25.10 -23.27
N ILE A 242 -12.10 -25.76 -22.11
CA ILE A 242 -12.18 -27.23 -22.04
C ILE A 242 -13.51 -27.67 -22.63
N ILE A 243 -14.64 -27.15 -22.13
CA ILE A 243 -15.98 -27.56 -22.57
C ILE A 243 -16.22 -27.24 -24.05
N GLY A 244 -15.81 -26.05 -24.51
CA GLY A 244 -15.94 -25.57 -25.88
C GLY A 244 -15.24 -26.47 -26.89
N SER A 245 -14.07 -27.00 -26.54
CA SER A 245 -13.33 -27.95 -27.39
C SER A 245 -14.10 -29.24 -27.68
N PHE A 246 -15.00 -29.67 -26.79
CA PHE A 246 -15.86 -30.85 -26.99
C PHE A 246 -17.17 -30.51 -27.70
N ILE A 247 -17.74 -29.33 -27.46
CA ILE A 247 -19.01 -28.89 -28.07
C ILE A 247 -18.84 -28.55 -29.56
N LEU A 248 -17.74 -27.87 -29.90
CA LEU A 248 -17.52 -27.39 -31.27
C LEU A 248 -16.95 -28.46 -32.21
N GLY A 249 -16.51 -29.61 -31.68
CA GLY A 249 -16.27 -30.82 -32.45
C GLY A 249 -15.06 -30.79 -33.41
N TYR A 250 -14.16 -29.81 -33.29
CA TYR A 250 -12.93 -29.79 -34.09
C TYR A 250 -11.93 -30.86 -33.55
N GLY A 251 -11.41 -31.70 -34.44
CA GLY A 251 -10.46 -32.77 -34.10
C GLY A 251 -9.00 -32.40 -34.37
N GLY A 252 -8.06 -33.18 -33.84
CA GLY A 252 -6.63 -33.05 -34.14
C GLY A 252 -5.85 -32.19 -33.13
N ALA A 253 -4.73 -31.60 -33.59
CA ALA A 253 -3.76 -30.91 -32.74
C ALA A 253 -4.31 -29.67 -32.02
N LEU A 254 -5.29 -28.99 -32.61
CA LEU A 254 -5.99 -27.84 -32.02
C LEU A 254 -6.71 -28.19 -30.73
N ARG A 255 -7.55 -29.23 -30.76
CA ARG A 255 -8.25 -29.72 -29.56
C ARG A 255 -7.29 -30.12 -28.44
N GLY A 256 -6.16 -30.73 -28.79
CA GLY A 256 -5.11 -31.06 -27.81
C GLY A 256 -4.53 -29.80 -27.15
N SER A 257 -4.22 -28.78 -27.95
CA SER A 257 -3.71 -27.49 -27.48
C SER A 257 -4.71 -26.79 -26.56
N ASP A 258 -5.99 -26.72 -26.96
CA ASP A 258 -7.03 -25.99 -26.20
C ASP A 258 -7.33 -26.64 -24.85
N ILE A 259 -7.34 -27.98 -24.78
CA ILE A 259 -7.50 -28.71 -23.53
C ILE A 259 -6.31 -28.45 -22.60
N VAL A 260 -5.07 -28.52 -23.11
CA VAL A 260 -3.87 -28.30 -22.29
C VAL A 260 -3.82 -26.86 -21.76
N ILE A 261 -4.14 -25.87 -22.60
CA ILE A 261 -4.12 -24.46 -22.20
C ILE A 261 -5.30 -24.13 -21.29
N GLY A 262 -6.48 -24.68 -21.55
CA GLY A 262 -7.66 -24.54 -20.69
C GLY A 262 -7.39 -25.07 -19.27
N ILE A 263 -6.77 -26.25 -19.16
CA ILE A 263 -6.35 -26.84 -17.87
C ILE A 263 -5.30 -25.95 -17.19
N ALA A 264 -4.26 -25.53 -17.92
CA ALA A 264 -3.20 -24.68 -17.36
C ALA A 264 -3.77 -23.35 -16.83
N THR A 265 -4.65 -22.72 -17.60
CA THR A 265 -5.30 -21.45 -17.23
C THR A 265 -6.24 -21.61 -16.03
N ALA A 266 -7.03 -22.68 -15.99
CA ALA A 266 -7.92 -22.98 -14.87
C ALA A 266 -7.14 -23.25 -13.57
N ILE A 267 -6.03 -24.00 -13.63
CA ILE A 267 -5.17 -24.26 -12.48
C ILE A 267 -4.52 -22.96 -11.97
N LEU A 268 -4.00 -22.12 -12.87
CA LEU A 268 -3.39 -20.84 -12.50
C LEU A 268 -4.42 -19.88 -11.87
N ALA A 269 -5.61 -19.79 -12.45
CA ALA A 269 -6.70 -18.98 -11.90
C ALA A 269 -7.16 -19.51 -10.53
N TYR A 270 -7.26 -20.84 -10.36
CA TYR A 270 -7.62 -21.46 -9.09
C TYR A 270 -6.59 -21.17 -7.98
N ILE A 271 -5.29 -21.28 -8.28
CA ILE A 271 -4.21 -20.95 -7.34
C ILE A 271 -4.28 -19.47 -6.94
N ALA A 272 -4.57 -18.58 -7.90
CA ALA A 272 -4.76 -17.16 -7.63
C ALA A 272 -5.96 -16.89 -6.69
N VAL A 273 -7.12 -17.52 -6.94
CA VAL A 273 -8.32 -17.41 -6.09
C VAL A 273 -8.08 -18.01 -4.70
N ALA A 274 -7.52 -19.23 -4.61
CA ALA A 274 -7.24 -19.89 -3.34
C ALA A 274 -6.25 -19.08 -2.46
N SER A 275 -5.33 -18.34 -3.09
CA SER A 275 -4.42 -17.43 -2.39
C SER A 275 -5.11 -16.16 -1.86
N SER A 276 -6.22 -15.73 -2.48
CA SER A 276 -7.00 -14.57 -2.03
C SER A 276 -7.91 -14.86 -0.83
N GLN A 277 -8.36 -16.11 -0.63
CA GLN A 277 -9.25 -16.47 0.48
C GLN A 277 -8.53 -16.82 1.79
N ARG A 278 -7.19 -17.01 1.76
CA ARG A 278 -6.37 -17.29 2.95
C ARG A 278 -5.75 -16.05 3.60
N ARG A 279 -6.11 -14.85 3.11
CA ARG A 279 -5.78 -13.56 3.74
C ARG A 279 -7.06 -12.96 4.31
#